data_AF-A0A2S9FID6-F1
#
_entry.id   AF-A0A2S9FID6-F1
#
_cell.length_a   1.000
_cell.length_b   1.000
_cell.length_c   1.000
_cell.angle_alpha   90.00
_cell.angle_beta   90.00
_cell.angle_gamma   90.00
#
_symmetry.space_group_name_H-M   'P 1'
#
loop_
_entity.id
_entity.type
_entity.pdbx_description
1 polymer ?
#
loop_
_entity_poly.entity_id
_entity_poly.type
_entity_poly.pdbx_seq_one_letter_code
_entity_poly.pdbx_strand_id
1 'polypeptide(L)'
;RHTLYFADPTGKTVVPDPRYVAVSEPDQLATELVSKLIAGARPEMDTTVRNLLGPPLRLRGPVTRADGGKAGIGRGYGGARIDLENLSTTDPHSRQLLAAQLIWTLSRSGINGPYVINADGAALDDRFAEGWDTGAVAATDPGAVDGAAAGLHALVGGSLVRLDGQRAPRVAGPFGQMPGQTAASLSRTGREVASIVTLRPGAPDMASSLWV
;
A
#
# COMPACT_ATOMS: atom_id res chain seq x y z
N ARG A 1 5.24 13.53 12.80
CA ARG A 1 4.40 12.32 13.03
C ARG A 1 4.68 11.37 11.86
N HIS A 2 4.93 10.11 12.15
CA HIS A 2 5.24 9.09 11.13
C HIS A 2 4.26 7.93 11.26
N THR A 3 4.11 7.13 10.22
CA THR A 3 3.20 5.97 10.23
C THR A 3 4.02 4.72 9.98
N LEU A 4 3.91 3.76 10.89
CA LEU A 4 4.42 2.41 10.68
C LEU A 4 3.35 1.61 9.94
N TYR A 5 3.75 0.71 9.05
CA TYR A 5 2.83 -0.12 8.29
C TYR A 5 3.08 -1.58 8.61
N PHE A 6 2.01 -2.29 9.01
CA PHE A 6 2.04 -3.72 9.34
C PHE A 6 1.17 -4.48 8.35
N ALA A 7 1.51 -5.74 8.02
CA ALA A 7 0.68 -6.51 7.11
C ALA A 7 -0.70 -6.79 7.72
N ASP A 8 -1.76 -6.72 6.93
CA ASP A 8 -3.08 -7.17 7.38
C ASP A 8 -3.10 -8.70 7.56
N PRO A 9 -4.05 -9.28 8.31
CA PRO A 9 -4.12 -10.72 8.52
C PRO A 9 -4.24 -11.53 7.22
N THR A 10 -4.82 -10.94 6.15
CA THR A 10 -4.98 -11.61 4.87
C THR A 10 -3.75 -11.54 3.97
N GLY A 11 -2.75 -10.71 4.30
CA GLY A 11 -1.53 -10.53 3.51
C GLY A 11 -1.76 -9.82 2.17
N LYS A 12 -2.82 -9.02 2.06
CA LYS A 12 -3.21 -8.32 0.81
C LYS A 12 -2.89 -6.84 0.85
N THR A 13 -2.80 -6.25 2.03
CA THR A 13 -2.51 -4.83 2.22
C THR A 13 -1.69 -4.62 3.48
N VAL A 14 -1.23 -3.39 3.70
CA VAL A 14 -0.66 -2.98 4.98
C VAL A 14 -1.58 -2.00 5.71
N VAL A 15 -1.61 -2.10 7.02
CA VAL A 15 -2.45 -1.31 7.93
C VAL A 15 -1.60 -0.21 8.56
N PRO A 16 -2.04 1.06 8.50
CA PRO A 16 -1.31 2.17 9.12
C PRO A 16 -1.42 2.15 10.64
N ASP A 17 -0.29 2.32 11.31
CA ASP A 17 -0.16 2.56 12.74
C ASP A 17 0.61 3.87 12.99
N PRO A 18 -0.09 5.01 13.14
CA PRO A 18 0.54 6.31 13.34
C PRO A 18 1.28 6.42 14.68
N ARG A 19 2.54 6.86 14.64
CA ARG A 19 3.42 7.05 15.80
C ARG A 19 3.98 8.46 15.89
N TYR A 20 4.18 8.92 17.13
CA TYR A 20 5.11 10.00 17.39
C TYR A 20 6.53 9.42 17.38
N VAL A 21 7.37 9.98 16.53
CA VAL A 21 8.78 9.65 16.41
C VAL A 21 9.53 10.96 16.42
N ALA A 22 10.50 11.07 17.32
CA ALA A 22 11.38 12.21 17.45
C ALA A 22 12.81 11.69 17.41
N VAL A 23 13.62 12.29 16.55
CA VAL A 23 15.06 11.99 16.42
C VAL A 23 15.84 13.28 16.52
N SER A 24 17.05 13.21 17.07
CA SER A 24 17.91 14.38 17.22
C SER A 24 18.54 14.77 15.88
N GLU A 25 18.82 13.77 15.03
CA GLU A 25 19.39 13.96 13.70
C GLU A 25 18.48 13.34 12.63
N PRO A 26 18.26 14.00 11.49
CA PRO A 26 17.39 13.46 10.43
C PRO A 26 17.80 12.08 9.91
N ASP A 27 19.11 11.79 9.86
CA ASP A 27 19.62 10.51 9.37
C ASP A 27 19.33 9.35 10.33
N GLN A 28 18.98 9.62 11.59
CA GLN A 28 18.56 8.58 12.54
C GLN A 28 17.10 8.14 12.32
N LEU A 29 16.30 8.91 11.58
CA LEU A 29 14.87 8.65 11.41
C LEU A 29 14.60 7.26 10.82
N ALA A 30 15.35 6.85 9.80
CA ALA A 30 15.17 5.56 9.15
C ALA A 30 15.41 4.40 10.13
N THR A 31 16.50 4.50 10.91
CA THR A 31 16.85 3.51 11.94
C THR A 31 15.76 3.42 13.00
N GLU A 32 15.27 4.56 13.49
CA GLU A 32 14.21 4.60 14.51
C GLU A 32 12.90 3.99 14.01
N LEU A 33 12.50 4.26 12.77
CA LEU A 33 11.28 3.70 12.18
C LEU A 33 11.37 2.16 12.03
N VAL A 34 12.48 1.65 11.53
CA VAL A 34 12.70 0.20 11.39
C VAL A 34 12.78 -0.48 12.76
N SER A 35 13.42 0.17 13.74
CA SER A 35 13.50 -0.35 15.10
C SER A 35 12.12 -0.46 15.75
N LYS A 36 11.24 0.53 15.52
CA LYS A 36 9.84 0.46 15.98
C LYS A 36 9.01 -0.59 15.24
N LEU A 37 9.24 -0.82 13.94
CA LEU A 37 8.60 -1.93 13.22
C LEU A 37 8.97 -3.29 13.86
N ILE A 38 10.25 -3.51 14.14
CA ILE A 38 10.72 -4.73 14.81
C ILE A 38 10.10 -4.88 16.21
N ALA A 39 9.99 -3.77 16.95
CA ALA A 39 9.35 -3.77 18.27
C ALA A 39 7.85 -4.09 18.22
N GLY A 40 7.17 -3.84 17.09
CA GLY A 40 5.80 -4.23 16.84
C GLY A 40 4.76 -3.12 16.90
N ALA A 41 3.53 -3.50 16.57
CA ALA A 41 2.37 -2.62 16.57
C ALA A 41 2.02 -2.15 17.99
N ARG A 42 1.13 -1.16 18.13
CA ARG A 42 0.65 -0.79 19.47
C ARG A 42 -0.20 -1.93 20.04
N PRO A 43 -0.29 -2.07 21.37
CA PRO A 43 -1.06 -3.14 22.00
C PRO A 43 -2.50 -3.25 21.49
N GLU A 44 -3.14 -2.13 21.14
CA GLU A 44 -4.50 -2.11 20.60
C GLU A 44 -4.64 -2.74 19.20
N MET A 45 -3.52 -2.88 18.47
CA MET A 45 -3.48 -3.45 17.12
C MET A 45 -2.79 -4.82 17.06
N ASP A 46 -2.10 -5.25 18.11
CA ASP A 46 -1.21 -6.41 18.10
C ASP A 46 -1.86 -7.71 17.59
N THR A 47 -3.16 -7.90 17.87
CA THR A 47 -3.94 -9.07 17.42
C THR A 47 -4.65 -8.89 16.08
N THR A 48 -4.56 -7.70 15.48
CA THR A 48 -5.28 -7.33 14.25
C THR A 48 -4.37 -7.18 13.04
N VAL A 49 -3.06 -7.22 13.24
CA VAL A 49 -2.05 -7.14 12.18
C VAL A 49 -1.02 -8.25 12.32
N ARG A 50 -0.26 -8.48 11.26
CA ARG A 50 0.89 -9.39 11.26
C ARG A 50 2.17 -8.56 11.21
N ASN A 51 3.05 -8.75 12.20
CA ASN A 51 4.39 -8.19 12.16
C ASN A 51 5.39 -9.23 11.63
N LEU A 52 5.81 -9.08 10.38
CA LEU A 52 6.82 -9.99 9.81
C LEU A 52 8.27 -9.57 10.14
N LEU A 53 8.43 -8.43 10.84
CA LEU A 53 9.70 -7.95 11.37
C LEU A 53 9.91 -8.29 12.84
N GLY A 54 8.94 -8.96 13.48
CA GLY A 54 9.01 -9.30 14.90
C GLY A 54 10.15 -10.27 15.22
N PRO A 55 10.46 -10.46 16.52
CA PRO A 55 11.45 -11.43 16.97
C PRO A 55 11.21 -12.82 16.35
N PRO A 56 12.27 -13.57 15.97
CA PRO A 56 13.68 -13.35 16.32
C PRO A 56 14.44 -12.37 15.42
N LEU A 57 13.80 -11.80 14.39
CA LEU A 57 14.44 -10.89 13.44
C LEU A 57 15.00 -9.65 14.15
N ARG A 58 16.18 -9.18 13.74
CA ARG A 58 16.84 -7.99 14.29
C ARG A 58 17.45 -7.13 13.20
N LEU A 59 17.62 -5.85 13.49
CA LEU A 59 18.38 -4.93 12.65
C LEU A 59 19.87 -5.05 12.98
N ARG A 60 20.69 -5.23 11.94
CA ARG A 60 22.15 -5.29 12.03
C ARG A 60 22.76 -3.90 11.84
N GLY A 61 22.98 -3.20 12.95
CA GLY A 61 23.49 -1.83 12.93
C GLY A 61 22.43 -0.81 12.50
N PRO A 62 22.79 0.45 12.21
CA PRO A 62 21.84 1.46 11.77
C PRO A 62 21.44 1.24 10.30
N VAL A 63 20.26 1.75 9.92
CA VAL A 63 19.93 1.95 8.51
C VAL A 63 20.93 2.96 7.92
N THR A 64 21.47 2.65 6.76
CA THR A 64 22.44 3.51 6.05
C THR A 64 21.88 3.94 4.70
N ARG A 65 22.62 4.75 3.95
CA ARG A 65 22.35 5.04 2.55
C ARG A 65 22.53 3.76 1.71
N ALA A 66 21.92 3.67 0.54
CA ALA A 66 22.02 2.49 -0.34
C ALA A 66 23.46 2.16 -0.77
N ASP A 67 24.41 3.11 -0.70
CA ASP A 67 25.84 2.92 -0.93
C ASP A 67 26.65 2.61 0.34
N GLY A 68 26.00 2.52 1.51
CA GLY A 68 26.63 2.32 2.82
C GLY A 68 27.05 3.61 3.55
N GLY A 69 26.83 4.78 2.95
CA GLY A 69 27.09 6.06 3.62
C GLY A 69 26.15 6.34 4.79
N LYS A 70 26.61 7.15 5.75
CA LYS A 70 25.87 7.43 6.99
C LYS A 70 25.01 8.69 6.98
N ALA A 71 25.06 9.47 5.89
CA ALA A 71 24.39 10.77 5.80
C ALA A 71 23.43 10.82 4.61
N GLY A 72 22.41 11.68 4.64
CA GLY A 72 21.50 11.86 3.50
C GLY A 72 20.73 10.60 3.13
N ILE A 73 20.33 9.81 4.13
CA ILE A 73 19.60 8.57 3.95
C ILE A 73 18.23 8.88 3.32
N GLY A 74 17.91 8.23 2.20
CA GLY A 74 16.68 8.44 1.44
C GLY A 74 16.48 9.83 0.84
N ARG A 75 17.54 10.67 0.80
CA ARG A 75 17.51 11.98 0.14
C ARG A 75 17.99 11.88 -1.30
N GLY A 76 17.23 12.42 -2.24
CA GLY A 76 17.55 12.32 -3.67
C GLY A 76 17.73 10.87 -4.10
N TYR A 77 18.83 10.57 -4.79
CA TYR A 77 19.19 9.21 -5.22
C TYR A 77 19.89 8.37 -4.13
N GLY A 78 19.92 8.83 -2.88
CA GLY A 78 20.67 8.17 -1.81
C GLY A 78 20.09 6.81 -1.40
N GLY A 79 18.78 6.61 -1.48
CA GLY A 79 18.17 5.35 -1.05
C GLY A 79 18.43 5.00 0.42
N ALA A 80 18.09 3.77 0.80
CA ALA A 80 18.33 3.24 2.14
C ALA A 80 18.78 1.77 2.09
N ARG A 81 19.79 1.41 2.88
CA ARG A 81 20.20 0.02 3.14
C ARG A 81 19.74 -0.42 4.52
N ILE A 82 19.02 -1.53 4.56
CA ILE A 82 18.52 -2.19 5.76
C ILE A 82 19.13 -3.59 5.79
N ASP A 83 20.00 -3.84 6.75
CA ASP A 83 20.60 -5.16 6.97
C ASP A 83 19.92 -5.83 8.17
N LEU A 84 19.35 -7.00 7.95
CA LEU A 84 18.61 -7.77 8.95
C LEU A 84 19.35 -9.07 9.28
N GLU A 85 19.09 -9.61 10.47
CA GLU A 85 19.59 -10.90 10.94
C GLU A 85 18.45 -11.73 11.55
N ASN A 86 18.60 -13.06 11.50
CA ASN A 86 17.66 -14.07 11.98
C ASN A 86 16.34 -14.10 11.20
N LEU A 87 16.40 -14.13 9.86
CA LEU A 87 15.20 -14.26 9.04
C LEU A 87 14.55 -15.63 9.25
N SER A 88 13.33 -15.62 9.78
CA SER A 88 12.56 -16.85 10.01
C SER A 88 11.74 -17.28 8.80
N THR A 89 11.42 -16.36 7.89
CA THR A 89 10.59 -16.64 6.71
C THR A 89 11.41 -17.11 5.50
N THR A 90 10.97 -18.21 4.90
CA THR A 90 11.59 -18.80 3.72
C THR A 90 10.76 -18.64 2.45
N ASP A 91 9.46 -18.36 2.57
CA ASP A 91 8.57 -18.26 1.41
C ASP A 91 8.62 -16.88 0.73
N PRO A 92 8.54 -16.80 -0.61
CA PRO A 92 8.65 -15.53 -1.34
C PRO A 92 7.57 -14.50 -0.97
N HIS A 93 6.34 -14.95 -0.66
CA HIS A 93 5.24 -14.05 -0.39
C HIS A 93 5.41 -13.33 0.95
N SER A 94 5.79 -14.05 2.00
CA SER A 94 6.10 -13.47 3.30
C SER A 94 7.31 -12.54 3.24
N ARG A 95 8.34 -12.85 2.44
CA ARG A 95 9.46 -11.93 2.19
C ARG A 95 9.00 -10.65 1.49
N GLN A 96 8.09 -10.75 0.53
CA GLN A 96 7.49 -9.58 -0.11
C GLN A 96 6.65 -8.74 0.86
N LEU A 97 5.90 -9.37 1.78
CA LEU A 97 5.17 -8.67 2.83
C LEU A 97 6.08 -8.03 3.89
N LEU A 98 7.22 -8.65 4.20
CA LEU A 98 8.26 -8.05 5.05
C LEU A 98 8.82 -6.79 4.37
N ALA A 99 9.19 -6.89 3.09
CA ALA A 99 9.64 -5.75 2.30
C ALA A 99 8.58 -4.63 2.24
N ALA A 100 7.31 -4.99 2.03
CA ALA A 100 6.21 -4.03 1.98
C ALA A 100 6.08 -3.19 3.27
N GLN A 101 6.17 -3.83 4.43
CA GLN A 101 6.10 -3.14 5.73
C GLN A 101 7.23 -2.11 5.90
N LEU A 102 8.47 -2.47 5.51
CA LEU A 102 9.61 -1.56 5.49
C LEU A 102 9.40 -0.41 4.50
N ILE A 103 9.12 -0.73 3.24
CA ILE A 103 9.08 0.22 2.14
C ILE A 103 7.95 1.23 2.32
N TRP A 104 6.75 0.80 2.73
CA TRP A 104 5.65 1.73 2.97
C TRP A 104 5.92 2.63 4.17
N THR A 105 6.56 2.12 5.23
CA THR A 105 6.95 2.93 6.40
C THR A 105 7.98 3.99 6.04
N LEU A 106 9.02 3.62 5.28
CA LEU A 106 10.10 4.54 4.91
C LEU A 106 9.62 5.56 3.85
N SER A 107 8.98 5.11 2.77
CA SER A 107 8.51 5.98 1.68
C SER A 107 7.51 7.03 2.16
N ARG A 108 6.48 6.63 2.94
CA ARG A 108 5.48 7.56 3.50
C ARG A 108 6.07 8.50 4.55
N SER A 109 7.27 8.21 5.04
CA SER A 109 8.05 9.08 5.94
C SER A 109 9.04 9.99 5.20
N GLY A 110 9.03 10.00 3.86
CA GLY A 110 9.91 10.83 3.04
C GLY A 110 11.33 10.27 2.84
N ILE A 111 11.56 9.02 3.22
CA ILE A 111 12.84 8.31 3.00
C ILE A 111 12.68 7.53 1.69
N ASN A 112 13.20 8.10 0.62
CA ASN A 112 13.05 7.54 -0.73
C ASN A 112 13.98 6.35 -0.96
N GLY A 113 13.57 5.47 -1.88
CA GLY A 113 14.40 4.38 -2.38
C GLY A 113 15.52 4.85 -3.32
N PRO A 114 16.32 3.92 -3.87
CA PRO A 114 16.12 2.47 -3.80
C PRO A 114 16.34 1.91 -2.38
N TYR A 115 15.61 0.85 -2.03
CA TYR A 115 15.73 0.18 -0.72
C TYR A 115 16.53 -1.11 -0.87
N VAL A 116 17.79 -1.12 -0.46
CA VAL A 116 18.60 -2.33 -0.41
C VAL A 116 18.26 -3.06 0.89
N ILE A 117 17.57 -4.20 0.78
CA ILE A 117 17.13 -4.98 1.94
C ILE A 117 17.86 -6.31 1.93
N ASN A 118 18.74 -6.50 2.91
CA ASN A 118 19.47 -7.73 3.10
C ASN A 118 18.99 -8.43 4.37
N ALA A 119 19.07 -9.76 4.37
CA ALA A 119 18.88 -10.58 5.55
C ALA A 119 19.93 -11.68 5.59
N ASP A 120 20.53 -11.89 6.77
CA ASP A 120 21.53 -12.93 7.00
C ASP A 120 22.70 -12.90 6.00
N GLY A 121 23.09 -11.68 5.59
CA GLY A 121 24.22 -11.42 4.68
C GLY A 121 23.92 -11.53 3.18
N ALA A 122 22.68 -11.83 2.78
CA ALA A 122 22.25 -11.89 1.38
C ALA A 122 21.04 -10.97 1.10
N ALA A 123 20.73 -10.73 -0.17
CA ALA A 123 19.53 -9.99 -0.54
C ALA A 123 18.27 -10.71 0.00
N LEU A 124 17.29 -9.96 0.49
CA LEU A 124 16.02 -10.53 0.94
C LEU A 124 15.34 -11.32 -0.19
N ASP A 125 15.46 -10.82 -1.41
CA ASP A 125 15.03 -11.44 -2.66
C ASP A 125 16.00 -11.03 -3.78
N ASP A 126 16.60 -12.00 -4.45
CA ASP A 126 17.65 -11.78 -5.46
C ASP A 126 17.16 -10.94 -6.65
N ARG A 127 15.84 -10.94 -6.93
CA ARG A 127 15.24 -10.10 -7.98
C ARG A 127 15.39 -8.61 -7.72
N PHE A 128 15.62 -8.24 -6.47
CA PHE A 128 15.72 -6.86 -6.00
C PHE A 128 17.07 -6.59 -5.30
N ALA A 129 18.11 -7.35 -5.65
CA ALA A 129 19.45 -7.19 -5.07
C ALA A 129 20.04 -5.77 -5.25
N GLU A 130 19.71 -5.11 -6.37
CA GLU A 130 20.09 -3.72 -6.66
C GLU A 130 19.19 -2.68 -5.96
N GLY A 131 18.20 -3.16 -5.20
CA GLY A 131 17.28 -2.34 -4.42
C GLY A 131 15.83 -2.45 -4.90
N TRP A 132 14.93 -2.39 -3.92
CA TRP A 132 13.49 -2.34 -4.13
C TRP A 132 13.04 -0.90 -4.39
N ASP A 133 11.90 -0.77 -5.06
CA ASP A 133 11.13 0.48 -5.13
C ASP A 133 9.70 0.26 -4.60
N THR A 134 8.92 1.34 -4.53
CA THR A 134 7.50 1.25 -4.12
C THR A 134 6.64 0.50 -5.14
N GLY A 135 7.05 0.43 -6.41
CA GLY A 135 6.36 -0.33 -7.45
C GLY A 135 6.39 -1.83 -7.18
N ALA A 136 7.50 -2.35 -6.66
CA ALA A 136 7.67 -3.76 -6.28
C ALA A 136 6.69 -4.25 -5.20
N VAL A 137 6.12 -3.32 -4.41
CA VAL A 137 5.16 -3.62 -3.33
C VAL A 137 3.81 -2.91 -3.52
N ALA A 138 3.55 -2.33 -4.69
CA ALA A 138 2.35 -1.53 -5.00
C ALA A 138 1.03 -2.27 -4.71
N ALA A 139 1.00 -3.60 -4.88
CA ALA A 139 -0.17 -4.43 -4.60
C ALA A 139 -0.65 -4.37 -3.14
N THR A 140 0.22 -3.94 -2.23
CA THR A 140 -0.07 -3.85 -0.79
C THR A 140 -0.31 -2.41 -0.31
N ASP A 141 -0.37 -1.43 -1.23
CA ASP A 141 -0.50 -0.01 -0.86
C ASP A 141 -1.69 0.22 0.09
N PRO A 142 -1.47 0.82 1.28
CA PRO A 142 -2.53 1.14 2.24
C PRO A 142 -3.54 2.16 1.74
N GLY A 143 -3.14 2.97 0.74
CA GLY A 143 -3.95 4.00 0.11
C GLY A 143 -4.44 3.61 -1.28
N ALA A 144 -4.20 2.38 -1.73
CA ALA A 144 -4.85 1.87 -2.93
C ALA A 144 -6.36 1.91 -2.69
N VAL A 145 -7.03 2.88 -3.31
CA VAL A 145 -8.48 2.87 -3.39
C VAL A 145 -8.92 1.60 -4.12
N ASP A 146 -9.87 0.89 -3.52
CA ASP A 146 -10.56 -0.22 -4.18
C ASP A 146 -11.00 0.23 -5.58
N GLY A 147 -10.53 -0.48 -6.61
CA GLY A 147 -10.82 -0.12 -8.01
C GLY A 147 -9.79 0.76 -8.72
N ALA A 148 -8.64 1.10 -8.12
CA ALA A 148 -7.53 1.73 -8.87
C ALA A 148 -7.12 0.89 -10.11
N ALA A 149 -7.21 -0.44 -10.02
CA ALA A 149 -7.02 -1.35 -11.14
C ALA A 149 -8.22 -1.39 -12.12
N ALA A 150 -9.42 -0.99 -11.70
CA ALA A 150 -10.56 -0.82 -12.58
C ALA A 150 -10.40 0.42 -13.48
N GLY A 151 -9.60 1.41 -13.04
CA GLY A 151 -9.47 2.69 -13.71
C GLY A 151 -10.56 3.67 -13.31
N LEU A 152 -10.45 4.92 -13.78
CA LEU A 152 -11.38 5.98 -13.40
C LEU A 152 -12.74 5.78 -14.08
N HIS A 153 -13.80 5.76 -13.29
CA HIS A 153 -15.18 5.64 -13.74
C HIS A 153 -16.03 6.80 -13.22
N ALA A 154 -17.07 7.15 -13.95
CA ALA A 154 -18.01 8.18 -13.56
C ALA A 154 -19.44 7.82 -13.99
N LEU A 155 -20.43 8.45 -13.37
CA LEU A 155 -21.80 8.47 -13.88
C LEU A 155 -21.99 9.76 -14.68
N VAL A 156 -22.19 9.62 -15.99
CA VAL A 156 -22.47 10.76 -16.90
C VAL A 156 -23.86 10.57 -17.49
N GLY A 157 -24.76 11.51 -17.19
CA GLY A 157 -26.17 11.41 -17.60
C GLY A 157 -26.89 10.20 -17.01
N GLY A 158 -26.44 9.70 -15.85
CA GLY A 158 -27.00 8.52 -15.20
C GLY A 158 -26.58 7.19 -15.84
N SER A 159 -25.50 7.17 -16.63
CA SER A 159 -24.91 5.96 -17.18
C SER A 159 -23.43 5.86 -16.81
N LEU A 160 -22.96 4.63 -16.58
CA LEU A 160 -21.58 4.37 -16.17
C LEU A 160 -20.62 4.49 -17.37
N VAL A 161 -19.61 5.33 -17.22
CA VAL A 161 -18.57 5.57 -18.21
C VAL A 161 -17.20 5.30 -17.60
N ARG A 162 -16.25 4.89 -18.44
CA ARG A 162 -14.83 4.85 -18.10
C ARG A 162 -14.18 6.13 -18.62
N LEU A 163 -13.35 6.78 -17.81
CA LEU A 163 -12.59 7.96 -18.21
C LEU A 163 -11.22 7.52 -18.76
N ASP A 164 -10.96 7.87 -20.02
CA ASP A 164 -9.71 7.64 -20.73
C ASP A 164 -9.17 8.98 -21.24
N GLY A 165 -8.46 9.68 -20.35
CA GLY A 165 -7.94 11.03 -20.58
C GLY A 165 -9.05 12.04 -20.89
N GLN A 166 -9.24 12.33 -22.18
CA GLN A 166 -10.23 13.30 -22.68
C GLN A 166 -11.56 12.67 -23.11
N ARG A 167 -11.70 11.33 -23.05
CA ARG A 167 -12.89 10.62 -23.49
C ARG A 167 -13.57 9.91 -22.32
N ALA A 168 -14.89 9.77 -22.43
CA ALA A 168 -15.72 9.10 -21.44
C ALA A 168 -16.60 8.01 -22.11
N PRO A 169 -16.01 6.97 -22.76
CA PRO A 169 -16.81 5.91 -23.33
C PRO A 169 -17.66 5.21 -22.27
N ARG A 170 -18.90 4.86 -22.62
CA ARG A 170 -19.76 4.00 -21.80
C ARG A 170 -19.05 2.66 -21.55
N VAL A 171 -19.17 2.14 -20.33
CA VAL A 171 -18.65 0.81 -20.03
C VAL A 171 -19.40 -0.25 -20.84
N ALA A 172 -18.77 -1.40 -21.07
CA ALA A 172 -19.46 -2.51 -21.71
C ALA A 172 -20.57 -3.06 -20.79
N GLY A 173 -21.65 -3.55 -21.38
CA GLY A 173 -22.74 -4.22 -20.66
C GLY A 173 -23.85 -3.30 -20.14
N PRO A 174 -24.73 -3.82 -19.28
CA PRO A 174 -25.98 -3.16 -18.89
C PRO A 174 -25.76 -1.80 -18.23
N PHE A 175 -24.78 -1.66 -17.34
CA PHE A 175 -24.50 -0.41 -16.62
C PHE A 175 -23.98 0.72 -17.53
N GLY A 176 -23.43 0.40 -18.71
CA GLY A 176 -23.10 1.43 -19.69
C GLY A 176 -24.32 1.98 -20.41
N GLN A 177 -25.37 1.18 -20.56
CA GLN A 177 -26.58 1.52 -21.31
C GLN A 177 -27.74 1.99 -20.42
N MET A 178 -27.72 1.60 -19.14
CA MET A 178 -28.78 1.91 -18.18
C MET A 178 -28.74 3.40 -17.80
N PRO A 179 -29.82 4.17 -18.01
CA PRO A 179 -29.93 5.54 -17.52
C PRO A 179 -30.40 5.56 -16.05
N GLY A 180 -30.39 6.74 -15.44
CA GLY A 180 -30.98 6.94 -14.10
C GLY A 180 -30.17 6.36 -12.94
N GLN A 181 -28.92 5.93 -13.17
CA GLN A 181 -28.00 5.58 -12.10
C GLN A 181 -27.63 6.84 -11.30
N THR A 182 -27.81 6.80 -9.99
CA THR A 182 -27.50 7.91 -9.06
C THR A 182 -26.29 7.63 -8.20
N ALA A 183 -25.98 6.36 -7.97
CA ALA A 183 -24.74 5.91 -7.37
C ALA A 183 -24.28 4.60 -8.01
N ALA A 184 -22.97 4.38 -8.04
CA ALA A 184 -22.40 3.11 -8.46
C ALA A 184 -21.10 2.83 -7.69
N SER A 185 -20.82 1.56 -7.46
CA SER A 185 -19.56 1.04 -6.93
C SER A 185 -19.09 -0.12 -7.80
N LEU A 186 -17.78 -0.28 -7.94
CA LEU A 186 -17.18 -1.35 -8.73
C LEU A 186 -16.39 -2.28 -7.83
N SER A 187 -16.35 -3.57 -8.17
CA SER A 187 -15.44 -4.50 -7.51
C SER A 187 -13.99 -4.16 -7.81
N ARG A 188 -13.06 -4.69 -6.99
CA ARG A 188 -11.62 -4.43 -7.10
C ARG A 188 -11.02 -4.68 -8.50
N THR A 189 -11.59 -5.64 -9.23
CA THR A 189 -11.15 -6.00 -10.60
C THR A 189 -11.84 -5.19 -11.69
N GLY A 190 -12.82 -4.34 -11.35
CA GLY A 190 -13.66 -3.61 -12.30
C GLY A 190 -14.63 -4.50 -13.08
N ARG A 191 -14.81 -5.77 -12.68
CA ARG A 191 -15.64 -6.75 -13.41
C ARG A 191 -17.07 -6.86 -12.91
N GLU A 192 -17.33 -6.39 -11.70
CA GLU A 192 -18.66 -6.40 -11.09
C GLU A 192 -19.02 -4.96 -10.69
N VAL A 193 -20.29 -4.61 -10.79
CA VAL A 193 -20.78 -3.25 -10.53
C VAL A 193 -22.06 -3.36 -9.71
N ALA A 194 -22.14 -2.62 -8.62
CA ALA A 194 -23.40 -2.39 -7.92
C ALA A 194 -23.85 -0.95 -8.18
N SER A 195 -25.10 -0.72 -8.58
CA SER A 195 -25.65 0.60 -8.85
C SER A 195 -27.02 0.82 -8.22
N ILE A 196 -27.24 2.05 -7.74
CA ILE A 196 -28.56 2.53 -7.36
C ILE A 196 -29.15 3.25 -8.57
N VAL A 197 -30.33 2.80 -8.99
CA VAL A 197 -31.06 3.33 -10.13
C VAL A 197 -32.36 3.97 -9.65
N THR A 198 -32.59 5.22 -10.04
CA THR A 198 -33.88 5.88 -9.84
C THR A 198 -34.84 5.42 -10.93
N LEU A 199 -35.89 4.72 -10.52
CA LEU A 199 -36.98 4.27 -11.38
C LEU A 199 -38.01 5.39 -11.52
N ARG A 200 -38.45 5.63 -12.76
CA ARG A 200 -39.44 6.67 -13.13
C ARG A 200 -39.12 8.05 -12.51
N PRO A 201 -37.96 8.64 -12.84
CA PRO A 201 -37.61 9.97 -12.34
C PRO A 201 -38.71 10.99 -12.64
N GLY A 202 -39.15 11.74 -11.62
CA GLY A 202 -40.19 12.76 -11.75
C GLY A 202 -41.63 12.27 -11.69
N ALA A 203 -41.87 10.97 -11.57
CA ALA A 203 -43.21 10.42 -11.35
C ALA A 203 -43.59 10.42 -9.84
N PRO A 204 -44.90 10.45 -9.49
CA PRO A 204 -45.35 10.36 -8.09
C PRO A 204 -44.91 9.08 -7.37
N ASP A 205 -44.67 8.01 -8.12
CA ASP A 205 -44.26 6.70 -7.65
C ASP A 205 -42.80 6.37 -8.00
N MET A 206 -41.97 7.41 -8.04
CA MET A 206 -40.52 7.31 -8.14
C MET A 206 -39.95 6.46 -6.99
N ALA A 207 -39.02 5.58 -7.32
CA ALA A 207 -38.36 4.70 -6.36
C ALA A 207 -36.87 4.53 -6.68
N SER A 208 -36.10 4.04 -5.72
CA SER A 208 -34.71 3.62 -5.92
C SER A 208 -34.61 2.10 -5.88
N SER A 209 -33.81 1.52 -6.76
CA SER A 209 -33.57 0.08 -6.83
C SER A 209 -32.07 -0.20 -6.88
N LEU A 210 -31.63 -1.23 -6.15
CA LEU A 210 -30.25 -1.72 -6.20
C LEU A 210 -30.13 -2.78 -7.29
N TRP A 211 -29.12 -2.61 -8.14
CA TRP A 211 -28.73 -3.52 -9.22
C TRP A 211 -27.29 -3.97 -8.98
N VAL A 212 -26.98 -5.24 -9.24
CA VAL A 212 -25.63 -5.83 -9.13
C VAL A 212 -25.35 -6.65 -10.39
#